data_AF-A0A351VDK9-F1
#
_entry.id   AF-A0A351VDK9-F1
#
_cell.length_a   1.000
_cell.length_b   1.000
_cell.length_c   1.000
_cell.angle_alpha   90.00
_cell.angle_beta   90.00
_cell.angle_gamma   90.00
#
_symmetry.space_group_name_H-M   'P 1'
#
loop_
_entity.id
_entity.type
_entity.pdbx_description
1 polymer ?
#
loop_
_entity_poly.entity_id
_entity_poly.type
_entity_poly.pdbx_seq_one_letter_code
_entity_poly.pdbx_strand_id
1 'polypeptide(L)'
;MKRYQISRLYITVCIVLTVIMIPMNRLKVQAAEILATVSGTVQSGTTSEILKLSTKEGYMEIKLDAGTDTSTCKVLLPDNKISVSVSHGSDGYLHAVKIMSDGQGPGVTLDSSASATVTGTIGEKTKGDILYFNTPQGEMEIKLDTTTNTSGCSVLIVGKSYSITCMRGSDAYMHAVSISDMIAGTGIPAAGTGVPAAGTVTVPGTGTAGNIAAAASSVTPAPSAQTNAATATVTGTVTERTKENLLYLSTDGGEMQLVIDNGTDSRSGVVLTPGNKLTVSCYRGSDAYMHAASIVGTKENAGAVEIDKSSPATVTGTVGKKSTESLLYLDTPQGEMQLKLDAVNSISNCKVFVSGKKLTLTCARGSDAYMHALDIVGN
;
A
#
# COMPACT_ATOMS: atom_id res chain seq x y z
N MET A 1 49.46 -56.24 -39.63
CA MET A 1 48.89 -55.00 -39.05
C MET A 1 48.15 -54.14 -40.09
N LYS A 2 47.09 -54.64 -40.75
CA LYS A 2 46.31 -53.84 -41.74
C LYS A 2 44.78 -53.88 -41.57
N ARG A 3 44.25 -54.64 -40.60
CA ARG A 3 42.79 -54.77 -40.37
C ARG A 3 42.25 -53.88 -39.24
N TYR A 4 43.11 -53.29 -38.40
CA TYR A 4 42.71 -52.41 -37.30
C TYR A 4 42.64 -50.92 -37.67
N GLN A 5 43.22 -50.50 -38.80
CA GLN A 5 43.22 -49.10 -39.22
C GLN A 5 41.96 -48.70 -40.00
N ILE A 6 41.28 -49.66 -40.63
CA ILE A 6 40.06 -49.40 -41.41
C ILE A 6 38.84 -49.21 -40.48
N SER A 7 38.74 -49.96 -39.38
CA SER A 7 37.66 -49.77 -38.39
C SER A 7 37.73 -48.42 -37.67
N ARG A 8 38.93 -47.85 -37.44
CA ARG A 8 39.07 -46.53 -36.80
C ARG A 8 38.65 -45.37 -37.72
N LEU A 9 38.79 -45.53 -39.03
CA LEU A 9 38.37 -44.52 -40.00
C LEU A 9 36.84 -44.46 -40.10
N TYR A 10 36.15 -45.61 -40.09
CA TYR A 10 34.69 -45.66 -40.19
C TYR A 10 33.97 -45.15 -38.93
N ILE A 11 34.50 -45.44 -37.74
CA ILE A 11 33.89 -44.99 -36.48
C ILE A 11 34.04 -43.47 -36.30
N THR A 12 35.15 -42.89 -36.78
CA THR A 12 35.38 -41.44 -36.66
C THR A 12 34.53 -40.63 -37.65
N VAL A 13 34.29 -41.17 -38.86
CA VAL A 13 33.44 -40.52 -39.87
C VAL A 13 31.95 -40.60 -39.49
N CYS A 14 31.49 -41.69 -38.86
CA CYS A 14 30.11 -41.80 -38.39
C CYS A 14 29.76 -40.84 -37.24
N ILE A 15 30.72 -40.49 -36.38
CA ILE A 15 30.48 -39.56 -35.25
C ILE A 15 30.40 -38.10 -35.72
N VAL A 16 31.15 -37.72 -36.76
CA VAL A 16 31.16 -36.34 -37.29
C VAL A 16 29.93 -36.05 -38.16
N LEU A 17 29.38 -37.04 -38.87
CA LEU A 17 28.15 -36.86 -39.65
C LEU A 17 26.87 -36.76 -38.79
N THR A 18 26.86 -37.32 -37.57
CA THR A 18 25.70 -37.22 -36.66
C THR A 18 25.56 -35.88 -35.95
N VAL A 19 26.62 -35.04 -35.93
CA VAL A 19 26.58 -33.72 -35.28
C VAL A 19 26.01 -32.63 -36.21
N ILE A 20 25.95 -32.88 -37.52
CA ILE A 20 25.54 -31.88 -38.53
C ILE A 20 24.03 -31.98 -38.89
N MET A 21 23.31 -32.96 -38.35
CA MET A 21 21.87 -33.18 -38.59
C MET A 21 21.03 -33.06 -37.30
N ILE A 22 21.09 -31.90 -36.63
CA ILE A 22 20.06 -31.51 -35.65
C ILE A 22 19.46 -30.16 -36.10
N PRO A 23 18.18 -30.11 -36.49
CA PRO A 23 17.52 -28.86 -36.79
C PRO A 23 17.14 -28.12 -35.50
N MET A 24 17.34 -26.81 -35.56
CA MET A 24 16.53 -25.74 -34.92
C MET A 24 16.40 -25.71 -33.39
N ASN A 25 16.77 -24.55 -32.86
CA ASN A 25 15.97 -23.76 -31.91
C ASN A 25 14.92 -24.53 -31.10
N ARG A 26 15.15 -24.64 -29.80
CA ARG A 26 14.56 -23.73 -28.80
C ARG A 26 15.03 -24.15 -27.41
N LEU A 27 15.38 -23.15 -26.60
CA LEU A 27 15.56 -23.26 -25.15
C LEU A 27 14.45 -24.14 -24.55
N LYS A 28 14.79 -25.33 -24.05
CA LYS A 28 14.01 -25.91 -22.96
C LYS A 28 14.53 -25.25 -21.69
N VAL A 29 13.91 -24.12 -21.35
CA VAL A 29 13.75 -23.78 -19.93
C VAL A 29 13.11 -25.01 -19.31
N GLN A 30 13.87 -25.75 -18.50
CA GLN A 30 13.28 -26.77 -17.64
C GLN A 30 12.24 -26.05 -16.79
N ALA A 31 10.97 -26.36 -17.00
CA ALA A 31 9.96 -26.07 -16.00
C ALA A 31 10.41 -26.78 -14.72
N ALA A 32 10.42 -26.07 -13.59
CA ALA A 32 10.66 -26.67 -12.29
C ALA A 32 9.67 -27.83 -12.12
N GLU A 33 10.18 -29.06 -12.14
CA GLU A 33 9.36 -30.26 -12.01
C GLU A 33 8.87 -30.30 -10.55
N ILE A 34 7.54 -30.18 -10.36
CA ILE A 34 6.92 -30.29 -9.04
C ILE A 34 7.04 -31.75 -8.62
N LEU A 35 7.84 -32.03 -7.59
CA LEU A 35 8.16 -33.39 -7.15
C LEU A 35 7.07 -33.96 -6.25
N ALA A 36 6.46 -33.12 -5.42
CA ALA A 36 5.41 -33.51 -4.50
C ALA A 36 4.61 -32.28 -4.03
N THR A 37 3.34 -32.49 -3.67
CA THR A 37 2.55 -31.54 -2.89
C THR A 37 2.50 -32.01 -1.44
N VAL A 38 2.94 -31.15 -0.54
CA VAL A 38 3.05 -31.40 0.88
C VAL A 38 2.00 -30.58 1.63
N SER A 39 1.08 -31.25 2.29
CA SER A 39 0.05 -30.59 3.12
C SER A 39 0.43 -30.62 4.60
N GLY A 40 0.25 -29.50 5.28
CA GLY A 40 0.60 -29.38 6.68
C GLY A 40 0.07 -28.11 7.34
N THR A 41 0.46 -27.92 8.60
CA THR A 41 0.11 -26.74 9.40
C THR A 41 1.34 -25.87 9.61
N VAL A 42 1.22 -24.58 9.31
CA VAL A 42 2.32 -23.62 9.46
C VAL A 42 2.71 -23.48 10.93
N GLN A 43 4.01 -23.42 11.20
CA GLN A 43 4.53 -23.26 12.55
C GLN A 43 5.09 -21.86 12.82
N SER A 44 5.15 -21.53 14.11
CA SER A 44 5.90 -20.37 14.61
C SER A 44 7.35 -20.43 14.17
N GLY A 45 7.93 -19.27 13.84
CA GLY A 45 9.28 -19.18 13.30
C GLY A 45 9.37 -19.37 11.78
N THR A 46 8.23 -19.45 11.08
CA THR A 46 8.18 -19.24 9.63
C THR A 46 8.59 -17.80 9.30
N THR A 47 9.53 -17.64 8.37
CA THR A 47 10.06 -16.35 7.92
C THR A 47 9.77 -16.12 6.44
N SER A 48 10.29 -15.04 5.86
CA SER A 48 10.19 -14.79 4.41
C SER A 48 11.04 -15.76 3.58
N GLU A 49 11.96 -16.48 4.21
CA GLU A 49 12.96 -17.32 3.54
C GLU A 49 12.74 -18.80 3.83
N ILE A 50 12.19 -19.13 5.01
CA ILE A 50 11.97 -20.50 5.45
C ILE A 50 10.53 -20.65 5.95
N LEU A 51 9.79 -21.54 5.29
CA LEU A 51 8.51 -22.04 5.74
C LEU A 51 8.71 -23.26 6.62
N LYS A 52 8.23 -23.18 7.87
CA LYS A 52 8.22 -24.31 8.80
C LYS A 52 6.83 -24.95 8.79
N LEU A 53 6.76 -26.19 8.35
CA LEU A 53 5.51 -26.91 8.13
C LEU A 53 5.46 -28.19 8.97
N SER A 54 4.42 -28.32 9.78
CA SER A 54 4.10 -29.56 10.49
C SER A 54 3.29 -30.47 9.57
N THR A 55 3.78 -31.66 9.29
CA THR A 55 3.08 -32.66 8.48
C THR A 55 2.88 -33.95 9.25
N LYS A 56 2.08 -34.87 8.68
CA LYS A 56 1.86 -36.19 9.29
C LYS A 56 3.15 -37.02 9.42
N GLU A 57 4.14 -36.76 8.56
CA GLU A 57 5.42 -37.47 8.53
C GLU A 57 6.50 -36.80 9.37
N GLY A 58 6.21 -35.62 9.94
CA GLY A 58 7.12 -34.87 10.79
C GLY A 58 7.24 -33.40 10.39
N TYR A 59 8.29 -32.77 10.90
CA TYR A 59 8.60 -31.36 10.67
C TYR A 59 9.34 -31.20 9.35
N MET A 60 8.91 -30.24 8.52
CA MET A 60 9.60 -29.88 7.30
C MET A 60 9.96 -28.40 7.29
N GLU A 61 11.15 -28.11 6.78
CA GLU A 61 11.61 -26.76 6.46
C GLU A 61 11.72 -26.65 4.94
N ILE A 62 10.97 -25.71 4.37
CA ILE A 62 10.88 -25.49 2.93
C ILE A 62 11.37 -24.08 2.65
N LYS A 63 12.30 -23.91 1.72
CA LYS A 63 12.76 -22.59 1.31
C LYS A 63 11.71 -21.87 0.48
N LEU A 64 11.53 -20.58 0.78
CA LEU A 64 10.71 -19.66 0.01
C LEU A 64 11.65 -18.83 -0.86
N ASP A 65 11.52 -18.97 -2.18
CA ASP A 65 12.31 -18.20 -3.13
C ASP A 65 11.51 -17.08 -3.76
N ALA A 66 12.21 -16.17 -4.44
CA ALA A 66 11.60 -15.17 -5.31
C ALA A 66 10.71 -15.78 -6.42
N GLY A 67 10.89 -17.06 -6.76
CA GLY A 67 10.08 -17.78 -7.74
C GLY A 67 8.86 -18.53 -7.18
N THR A 68 8.63 -18.51 -5.86
CA THR A 68 7.50 -19.20 -5.25
C THR A 68 6.17 -18.51 -5.58
N ASP A 69 5.23 -19.24 -6.19
CA ASP A 69 3.88 -18.74 -6.46
C ASP A 69 3.01 -18.73 -5.19
N THR A 70 2.79 -17.55 -4.63
CA THR A 70 1.91 -17.30 -3.46
C THR A 70 0.55 -16.71 -3.85
N SER A 71 0.19 -16.69 -5.15
CA SER A 71 -1.04 -16.06 -5.64
C SER A 71 -2.31 -16.60 -4.98
N THR A 72 -2.32 -17.90 -4.65
CA THR A 72 -3.45 -18.60 -4.02
C THR A 72 -3.38 -18.67 -2.50
N CYS A 73 -2.26 -18.28 -1.89
CA CYS A 73 -2.08 -18.27 -0.44
C CYS A 73 -0.96 -17.32 -0.06
N LYS A 74 -1.33 -16.20 0.55
CA LYS A 74 -0.40 -15.20 1.08
C LYS A 74 -0.32 -15.25 2.61
N VAL A 75 -1.09 -16.12 3.27
CA VAL A 75 -1.22 -16.16 4.73
C VAL A 75 -0.40 -17.34 5.27
N LEU A 76 0.81 -17.05 5.77
CA LEU A 76 1.70 -18.04 6.38
C LEU A 76 1.82 -17.81 7.89
N LEU A 77 0.66 -17.76 8.56
CA LEU A 77 0.58 -17.58 10.01
C LEU A 77 0.48 -18.93 10.73
N PRO A 78 0.97 -19.05 11.97
CA PRO A 78 0.90 -20.29 12.74
C PRO A 78 -0.52 -20.87 12.83
N ASP A 79 -0.62 -22.19 12.89
CA ASP A 79 -1.87 -22.95 12.97
C ASP A 79 -2.75 -22.92 11.69
N ASN A 80 -2.33 -22.24 10.63
CA ASN A 80 -3.00 -22.31 9.33
C ASN A 80 -2.61 -23.55 8.52
N LYS A 81 -3.61 -24.17 7.89
CA LYS A 81 -3.43 -25.32 7.00
C LYS A 81 -3.17 -24.87 5.58
N ILE A 82 -2.09 -25.38 5.01
CA ILE A 82 -1.65 -25.08 3.65
C ILE A 82 -1.13 -26.33 2.95
N SER A 83 -1.14 -26.26 1.63
CA SER A 83 -0.52 -27.24 0.74
C SER A 83 0.56 -26.56 -0.09
N VAL A 84 1.77 -27.11 -0.07
CA VAL A 84 2.94 -26.55 -0.73
C VAL A 84 3.45 -27.54 -1.78
N SER A 85 3.50 -27.11 -3.03
CA SER A 85 4.20 -27.85 -4.09
C SER A 85 5.69 -27.56 -3.98
N VAL A 86 6.51 -28.60 -3.87
CA VAL A 86 7.97 -28.47 -3.67
C VAL A 86 8.77 -29.04 -4.85
N SER A 87 9.95 -28.47 -5.07
CA SER A 87 10.99 -28.97 -5.98
C SER A 87 12.31 -29.14 -5.24
N HIS A 88 13.21 -29.97 -5.77
CA HIS A 88 14.54 -30.16 -5.21
C HIS A 88 15.44 -29.00 -5.62
N GLY A 89 16.06 -28.35 -4.63
CA GLY A 89 17.11 -27.38 -4.83
C GLY A 89 18.45 -28.04 -5.03
N SER A 90 19.29 -27.45 -5.87
CA SER A 90 20.70 -27.82 -6.01
C SER A 90 21.51 -27.60 -4.72
N ASP A 91 20.94 -26.91 -3.74
CA ASP A 91 21.52 -26.60 -2.43
C ASP A 91 21.16 -27.61 -1.32
N GLY A 92 20.45 -28.68 -1.68
CA GLY A 92 20.03 -29.72 -0.74
C GLY A 92 18.75 -29.41 0.05
N TYR A 93 18.11 -28.27 -0.19
CA TYR A 93 16.80 -27.93 0.39
C TYR A 93 15.65 -28.21 -0.59
N LEU A 94 14.44 -28.33 -0.03
CA LEU A 94 13.21 -28.28 -0.82
C LEU A 94 12.82 -26.82 -1.01
N HIS A 95 12.51 -26.45 -2.26
CA HIS A 95 12.08 -25.10 -2.61
C HIS A 95 10.58 -25.11 -2.91
N ALA A 96 9.86 -24.13 -2.38
CA ALA A 96 8.44 -23.96 -2.66
C ALA A 96 8.23 -23.44 -4.08
N VAL A 97 7.46 -24.17 -4.88
CA VAL A 97 7.03 -23.76 -6.23
C VAL A 97 5.70 -23.03 -6.17
N LYS A 98 4.76 -23.53 -5.36
CA LYS A 98 3.42 -22.92 -5.20
C LYS A 98 2.83 -23.21 -3.83
N ILE A 99 2.18 -22.23 -3.23
CA ILE A 99 1.48 -22.38 -1.95
C ILE A 99 -0.03 -22.18 -2.15
N MET A 100 -0.81 -23.11 -1.63
CA MET A 100 -2.27 -23.12 -1.68
C MET A 100 -2.83 -23.17 -0.26
N SER A 101 -3.88 -22.40 -0.01
CA SER A 101 -4.60 -22.37 1.28
C SER A 101 -5.75 -23.36 1.21
N ASP A 102 -5.96 -24.10 2.30
CA ASP A 102 -7.20 -24.85 2.51
C ASP A 102 -8.24 -23.87 3.10
N GLY A 103 -8.73 -22.94 2.27
CA GLY A 103 -9.86 -22.01 2.50
C GLY A 103 -10.15 -21.51 3.93
N GLN A 104 -10.14 -20.19 4.13
CA GLN A 104 -10.57 -19.61 5.41
C GLN A 104 -12.07 -19.81 5.70
N GLY A 105 -12.44 -19.75 6.99
CA GLY A 105 -13.80 -19.96 7.50
C GLY A 105 -14.85 -18.99 6.96
N PRO A 106 -16.15 -19.23 7.22
CA PRO A 106 -17.23 -18.44 6.64
C PRO A 106 -17.13 -16.96 7.04
N GLY A 107 -17.30 -16.08 6.05
CA GLY A 107 -17.19 -14.64 6.25
C GLY A 107 -18.34 -14.04 7.04
N VAL A 108 -18.06 -12.92 7.71
CA VAL A 108 -19.01 -12.18 8.54
C VAL A 108 -19.45 -10.91 7.81
N THR A 109 -20.71 -10.48 8.00
CA THR A 109 -21.18 -9.19 7.48
C THR A 109 -20.45 -8.05 8.18
N LEU A 110 -19.69 -7.27 7.42
CA LEU A 110 -18.90 -6.14 7.92
C LEU A 110 -19.73 -4.86 7.91
N ASP A 111 -19.65 -4.09 8.99
CA ASP A 111 -20.18 -2.74 9.04
C ASP A 111 -19.22 -1.78 8.33
N SER A 112 -19.50 -1.53 7.05
CA SER A 112 -18.68 -0.63 6.23
C SER A 112 -18.88 0.85 6.54
N SER A 113 -19.74 1.20 7.50
CA SER A 113 -19.93 2.59 7.91
C SER A 113 -18.76 3.13 8.76
N ALA A 114 -17.95 2.24 9.33
CA ALA A 114 -16.77 2.60 10.13
C ALA A 114 -15.57 1.68 9.82
N SER A 115 -14.52 2.26 9.21
CA SER A 115 -13.23 1.60 9.00
C SER A 115 -12.13 2.29 9.80
N ALA A 116 -11.23 1.51 10.38
CA ALA A 116 -10.02 2.00 11.04
C ALA A 116 -8.78 1.43 10.36
N THR A 117 -7.76 2.24 10.14
CA THR A 117 -6.47 1.77 9.64
C THR A 117 -5.45 1.82 10.77
N VAL A 118 -4.81 0.68 11.01
CA VAL A 118 -3.88 0.48 12.11
C VAL A 118 -2.56 -0.08 11.58
N THR A 119 -1.47 0.44 12.11
CA THR A 119 -0.10 0.03 11.75
C THR A 119 0.60 -0.55 12.96
N GLY A 120 1.45 -1.55 12.71
CA GLY A 120 2.00 -2.36 13.78
C GLY A 120 2.64 -3.63 13.27
N THR A 121 3.02 -4.50 14.20
CA THR A 121 3.64 -5.80 13.90
C THR A 121 2.72 -6.95 14.29
N ILE A 122 2.74 -8.04 13.52
CA ILE A 122 2.04 -9.26 13.91
C ILE A 122 2.80 -9.93 15.05
N GLY A 123 2.17 -10.04 16.21
CA GLY A 123 2.72 -10.64 17.41
C GLY A 123 2.72 -12.17 17.39
N GLU A 124 3.56 -12.76 18.23
CA GLU A 124 3.80 -14.21 18.31
C GLU A 124 2.59 -15.02 18.80
N LYS A 125 1.62 -14.37 19.45
CA LYS A 125 0.37 -15.00 19.90
C LYS A 125 -0.60 -15.29 18.75
N THR A 126 -0.35 -14.74 17.56
CA THR A 126 -1.17 -14.93 16.36
C THR A 126 -1.30 -16.40 15.98
N LYS A 127 -2.54 -16.86 15.88
CA LYS A 127 -2.90 -18.27 15.63
C LYS A 127 -4.12 -18.33 14.73
N GLY A 128 -4.05 -19.14 13.67
CA GLY A 128 -5.13 -19.35 12.72
C GLY A 128 -5.63 -18.03 12.13
N ASP A 129 -6.90 -17.73 12.37
CA ASP A 129 -7.59 -16.55 11.85
C ASP A 129 -7.57 -15.33 12.79
N ILE A 130 -6.94 -15.41 13.97
CA ILE A 130 -6.85 -14.29 14.92
C ILE A 130 -5.44 -13.71 14.93
N LEU A 131 -5.33 -12.46 14.48
CA LEU A 131 -4.11 -11.65 14.50
C LEU A 131 -4.01 -10.93 15.84
N TYR A 132 -2.95 -11.22 16.59
CA TYR A 132 -2.54 -10.40 17.72
C TYR A 132 -1.61 -9.31 17.20
N PHE A 133 -2.15 -8.13 16.97
CA PHE A 133 -1.47 -7.05 16.27
C PHE A 133 -0.95 -6.00 17.26
N ASN A 134 0.37 -5.88 17.34
CA ASN A 134 1.05 -4.96 18.23
C ASN A 134 1.12 -3.57 17.60
N THR A 135 0.31 -2.65 18.12
CA THR A 135 0.36 -1.23 17.76
C THR A 135 1.10 -0.42 18.82
N PRO A 136 1.48 0.84 18.52
CA PRO A 136 2.05 1.74 19.52
C PRO A 136 1.12 2.00 20.73
N GLN A 137 -0.20 1.77 20.59
CA GLN A 137 -1.21 2.01 21.61
C GLN A 137 -1.56 0.76 22.42
N GLY A 138 -1.03 -0.41 22.04
CA GLY A 138 -1.33 -1.69 22.65
C GLY A 138 -1.52 -2.82 21.65
N GLU A 139 -1.62 -4.03 22.17
CA GLU A 139 -1.95 -5.24 21.40
C GLU A 139 -3.46 -5.23 21.08
N MET A 140 -3.82 -5.52 19.83
CA MET A 140 -5.20 -5.61 19.37
C MET A 140 -5.45 -7.00 18.78
N GLU A 141 -6.69 -7.49 18.90
CA GLU A 141 -7.13 -8.71 18.24
C GLU A 141 -7.91 -8.36 16.97
N ILE A 142 -7.43 -8.84 15.81
CA ILE A 142 -8.07 -8.62 14.51
C ILE A 142 -8.30 -9.97 13.85
N LYS A 143 -9.54 -10.25 13.42
CA LYS A 143 -9.88 -11.47 12.69
C LYS A 143 -9.54 -11.35 11.20
N LEU A 144 -9.03 -12.42 10.63
CA LEU A 144 -8.81 -12.58 9.21
C LEU A 144 -10.02 -13.31 8.60
N ASP A 145 -10.60 -12.73 7.56
CA ASP A 145 -11.79 -13.25 6.88
C ASP A 145 -11.40 -13.70 5.45
N THR A 146 -12.14 -14.64 4.87
CA THR A 146 -12.09 -14.98 3.44
C THR A 146 -12.14 -13.78 2.50
N THR A 147 -12.80 -12.69 2.89
CA THR A 147 -12.86 -11.47 2.08
C THR A 147 -11.70 -10.51 2.31
N THR A 148 -10.78 -10.80 3.24
CA THR A 148 -9.64 -9.94 3.52
C THR A 148 -8.73 -9.85 2.29
N ASN A 149 -8.56 -8.64 1.78
CA ASN A 149 -7.68 -8.39 0.65
C ASN A 149 -6.21 -8.33 1.11
N THR A 150 -5.46 -9.40 0.87
CA THR A 150 -4.02 -9.48 1.14
C THR A 150 -3.16 -9.21 -0.09
N SER A 151 -3.72 -8.64 -1.16
CA SER A 151 -2.99 -8.39 -2.42
C SER A 151 -1.85 -7.37 -2.23
N GLY A 152 -1.96 -6.52 -1.21
CA GLY A 152 -0.91 -5.57 -0.81
C GLY A 152 0.26 -6.20 -0.06
N CYS A 153 0.23 -7.50 0.20
CA CYS A 153 1.29 -8.25 0.85
C CYS A 153 1.97 -9.23 -0.11
N SER A 154 3.29 -9.35 0.05
CA SER A 154 4.06 -10.46 -0.50
C SER A 154 3.64 -11.77 0.18
N VAL A 155 3.81 -11.82 1.51
CA VAL A 155 3.39 -12.89 2.42
C VAL A 155 3.16 -12.30 3.82
N LEU A 156 2.08 -12.72 4.48
CA LEU A 156 1.73 -12.41 5.86
C LEU A 156 2.40 -13.42 6.82
N ILE A 157 3.30 -12.93 7.67
CA ILE A 157 4.05 -13.71 8.65
C ILE A 157 4.17 -12.96 9.98
N VAL A 158 4.45 -13.70 11.05
CA VAL A 158 4.71 -13.14 12.38
C VAL A 158 5.99 -12.29 12.38
N GLY A 159 6.00 -11.22 13.17
CA GLY A 159 7.16 -10.34 13.38
C GLY A 159 7.38 -9.28 12.31
N LYS A 160 6.63 -9.32 11.21
CA LYS A 160 6.66 -8.27 10.18
C LYS A 160 5.67 -7.15 10.48
N SER A 161 5.99 -5.96 9.95
CA SER A 161 5.16 -4.76 10.04
C SER A 161 4.17 -4.67 8.89
N TYR A 162 2.92 -4.35 9.21
CA TYR A 162 1.83 -4.24 8.24
C TYR A 162 0.98 -3.01 8.51
N SER A 163 0.24 -2.60 7.47
CA SER A 163 -0.89 -1.69 7.60
C SER A 163 -2.16 -2.49 7.38
N ILE A 164 -3.05 -2.51 8.37
CA ILE A 164 -4.31 -3.25 8.33
C ILE A 164 -5.45 -2.25 8.38
N THR A 165 -6.33 -2.30 7.38
CA THR A 165 -7.63 -1.64 7.47
C THR A 165 -8.63 -2.66 8.02
N CYS A 166 -9.28 -2.32 9.12
CA CYS A 166 -10.25 -3.16 9.79
C CYS A 166 -11.62 -2.48 9.90
N MET A 167 -12.67 -3.30 9.88
CA MET A 167 -14.07 -2.89 10.09
C MET A 167 -14.67 -3.75 11.19
N ARG A 168 -15.71 -3.25 11.84
CA ARG A 168 -16.40 -4.03 12.88
C ARG A 168 -17.30 -5.06 12.21
N GLY A 169 -17.16 -6.31 12.60
CA GLY A 169 -18.06 -7.39 12.19
C GLY A 169 -19.33 -7.43 13.05
N SER A 170 -20.37 -8.09 12.53
CA SER A 170 -21.59 -8.37 13.29
C SER A 170 -21.36 -9.27 14.53
N ASP A 171 -20.19 -9.91 14.62
CA ASP A 171 -19.73 -10.69 15.77
C ASP A 171 -19.01 -9.85 16.84
N ALA A 172 -19.06 -8.52 16.73
CA ALA A 172 -18.43 -7.54 17.61
C ALA A 172 -16.89 -7.54 17.63
N TYR A 173 -16.24 -8.33 16.78
CA TYR A 173 -14.79 -8.29 16.57
C TYR A 173 -14.40 -7.32 15.45
N MET A 174 -13.14 -6.90 15.45
CA MET A 174 -12.55 -6.21 14.30
C MET A 174 -12.11 -7.23 13.27
N HIS A 175 -12.52 -7.06 12.02
CA HIS A 175 -12.14 -7.91 10.89
C HIS A 175 -11.25 -7.14 9.93
N ALA A 176 -10.22 -7.79 9.43
CA ALA A 176 -9.34 -7.22 8.42
C ALA A 176 -10.06 -7.16 7.07
N VAL A 177 -10.08 -5.98 6.47
CA VAL A 177 -10.62 -5.73 5.14
C VAL A 177 -9.50 -5.78 4.10
N SER A 178 -8.38 -5.16 4.44
CA SER A 178 -7.19 -5.18 3.60
C SER A 178 -5.93 -5.13 4.45
N ILE A 179 -4.89 -5.79 3.97
CA ILE A 179 -3.57 -5.81 4.59
C ILE A 179 -2.53 -5.49 3.52
N SER A 180 -1.59 -4.60 3.87
CA SER A 180 -0.45 -4.27 3.03
C SER A 180 0.86 -4.29 3.80
N ASP A 181 1.95 -4.65 3.09
CA ASP A 181 3.30 -4.63 3.64
C ASP A 181 3.70 -3.18 3.98
N MET A 182 4.32 -2.98 5.15
CA MET A 182 5.08 -1.76 5.41
C MET A 182 6.55 -2.03 5.10
N ILE A 183 7.12 -1.25 4.17
CA ILE A 183 8.51 -1.41 3.74
C ILE A 183 9.43 -1.23 4.96
N ALA A 184 10.27 -2.23 5.24
CA ALA A 184 11.24 -2.19 6.33
C ALA A 184 12.34 -1.17 5.99
N GLY A 185 12.22 0.03 6.56
CA GLY A 185 13.19 1.10 6.43
C GLY A 185 13.06 2.10 7.58
N THR A 186 13.99 1.99 8.53
CA THR A 186 14.27 2.90 9.67
C THR A 186 13.28 2.88 10.84
N GLY A 187 13.86 2.75 12.05
CA GLY A 187 13.21 2.34 13.29
C GLY A 187 12.05 3.23 13.75
N ILE A 188 11.23 2.63 14.60
CA ILE A 188 10.07 3.20 15.29
C ILE A 188 10.41 4.62 15.82
N PRO A 189 9.64 5.65 15.42
CA PRO A 189 9.15 6.63 16.35
C PRO A 189 7.62 6.50 16.42
N ALA A 190 7.11 6.66 17.62
CA ALA A 190 5.69 6.66 17.90
C ALA A 190 4.95 7.75 17.13
N ALA A 191 3.68 7.44 16.82
CA ALA A 191 2.59 8.33 16.44
C ALA A 191 2.79 9.20 15.19
N GLY A 192 2.18 8.75 14.08
CA GLY A 192 1.98 9.56 12.88
C GLY A 192 1.25 8.76 11.80
N THR A 193 0.02 9.15 11.51
CA THR A 193 -0.90 8.50 10.57
C THR A 193 -0.39 8.54 9.13
N GLY A 194 0.03 7.37 8.64
CA GLY A 194 -0.04 6.81 7.28
C GLY A 194 0.04 7.71 6.04
N VAL A 195 1.13 7.54 5.28
CA VAL A 195 1.08 7.21 3.83
C VAL A 195 2.13 6.12 3.54
N PRO A 196 1.83 5.07 2.75
CA PRO A 196 2.81 4.03 2.40
C PRO A 196 3.81 4.52 1.34
N ALA A 197 5.08 4.19 1.56
CA ALA A 197 6.19 4.49 0.65
C ALA A 197 6.14 3.63 -0.62
N ALA A 198 6.56 4.23 -1.74
CA ALA A 198 6.64 3.63 -3.07
C ALA A 198 7.68 2.50 -3.13
N GLY A 199 7.26 1.28 -3.43
CA GLY A 199 8.15 0.21 -3.87
C GLY A 199 8.24 0.18 -5.39
N THR A 200 9.43 0.36 -5.96
CA THR A 200 9.69 0.15 -7.39
C THR A 200 9.77 -1.35 -7.70
N VAL A 201 8.92 -1.84 -8.60
CA VAL A 201 9.03 -3.19 -9.16
C VAL A 201 9.56 -3.09 -10.58
N THR A 202 10.79 -3.57 -10.78
CA THR A 202 11.39 -3.73 -12.12
C THR A 202 10.96 -5.08 -12.68
N VAL A 203 10.17 -5.10 -13.76
CA VAL A 203 9.87 -6.33 -14.51
C VAL A 203 10.75 -6.40 -15.78
N PRO A 204 11.45 -7.52 -16.05
CA PRO A 204 12.27 -7.64 -17.25
C PRO A 204 11.43 -7.94 -18.49
N GLY A 205 11.57 -7.10 -19.52
CA GLY A 205 11.42 -7.50 -20.92
C GLY A 205 10.00 -7.62 -21.47
N THR A 206 9.46 -6.52 -21.99
CA THR A 206 9.27 -6.28 -23.44
C THR A 206 8.66 -4.90 -23.62
N GLY A 207 9.30 -4.06 -24.42
CA GLY A 207 8.99 -2.63 -24.53
C GLY A 207 7.61 -2.38 -25.12
N THR A 208 6.65 -1.97 -24.29
CA THR A 208 5.59 -0.99 -24.53
C THR A 208 4.95 -0.69 -23.17
N ALA A 209 5.10 0.54 -22.68
CA ALA A 209 4.66 0.97 -21.35
C ALA A 209 3.12 1.05 -21.27
N GLY A 210 2.49 -0.01 -20.79
CA GLY A 210 1.11 0.00 -20.33
C GLY A 210 1.06 0.38 -18.86
N ASN A 211 0.56 1.58 -18.56
CA ASN A 211 0.42 2.10 -17.21
C ASN A 211 -0.55 1.24 -16.38
N ILE A 212 -0.05 0.51 -15.38
CA ILE A 212 -0.91 -0.04 -14.33
C ILE A 212 -1.16 1.10 -13.35
N ALA A 213 -2.35 1.70 -13.43
CA ALA A 213 -2.80 2.73 -12.51
C ALA A 213 -2.80 2.16 -11.10
N ALA A 214 -1.93 2.68 -10.23
CA ALA A 214 -2.11 2.59 -8.80
C ALA A 214 -3.54 3.01 -8.48
N ALA A 215 -4.19 2.34 -7.52
CA ALA A 215 -5.41 2.88 -6.91
C ALA A 215 -5.02 4.17 -6.17
N ALA A 216 -4.90 5.26 -6.93
CA ALA A 216 -4.84 6.60 -6.40
C ALA A 216 -6.10 6.78 -5.58
N SER A 217 -6.00 7.43 -4.42
CA SER A 217 -7.13 8.22 -3.94
C SER A 217 -7.66 8.99 -5.16
N SER A 218 -8.93 8.78 -5.51
CA SER A 218 -9.55 9.30 -6.74
C SER A 218 -9.52 10.82 -6.83
N VAL A 219 -9.16 11.49 -5.73
CA VAL A 219 -9.01 12.93 -5.60
C VAL A 219 -7.69 13.39 -6.22
N THR A 220 -7.79 14.03 -7.38
CA THR A 220 -6.71 14.83 -7.99
C THR A 220 -6.45 16.10 -7.16
N PRO A 221 -5.31 16.79 -7.30
CA PRO A 221 -4.13 16.42 -8.09
C PRO A 221 -3.29 15.37 -7.36
N ALA A 222 -2.95 14.28 -8.05
CA ALA A 222 -1.89 13.37 -7.61
C ALA A 222 -0.51 14.06 -7.77
N PRO A 223 0.50 13.70 -6.95
CA PRO A 223 1.86 14.20 -7.12
C PRO A 223 2.44 13.80 -8.49
N SER A 224 3.22 14.68 -9.11
CA SER A 224 3.75 14.45 -10.47
C SER A 224 4.86 13.39 -10.54
N ALA A 225 5.48 13.08 -9.41
CA ALA A 225 6.47 12.02 -9.23
C ALA A 225 6.63 11.71 -7.73
N GLN A 226 6.91 10.46 -7.38
CA GLN A 226 7.26 10.11 -6.00
C GLN A 226 8.71 10.48 -5.69
N THR A 227 8.92 11.10 -4.53
CA THR A 227 10.24 11.56 -4.07
C THR A 227 11.05 10.38 -3.52
N ASN A 228 12.19 10.05 -4.14
CA ASN A 228 13.11 9.00 -3.68
C ASN A 228 14.13 9.49 -2.62
N ALA A 229 13.95 10.71 -2.11
CA ALA A 229 14.81 11.29 -1.08
C ALA A 229 14.44 10.76 0.30
N ALA A 230 15.43 10.61 1.18
CA ALA A 230 15.17 10.38 2.60
C ALA A 230 14.38 11.57 3.16
N THR A 231 13.22 11.30 3.75
CA THR A 231 12.33 12.31 4.29
C THR A 231 12.39 12.31 5.82
N ALA A 232 12.15 13.48 6.41
CA ALA A 232 11.95 13.69 7.83
C ALA A 232 10.53 14.18 8.07
N THR A 233 9.90 13.74 9.15
CA THR A 233 8.54 14.15 9.49
C THR A 233 8.57 15.30 10.50
N VAL A 234 7.81 16.34 10.20
CA VAL A 234 7.66 17.52 11.06
C VAL A 234 6.18 17.77 11.29
N THR A 235 5.79 17.96 12.54
CA THR A 235 4.42 18.34 12.91
C THR A 235 4.41 19.76 13.43
N GLY A 236 3.37 20.51 13.08
CA GLY A 236 3.23 21.88 13.54
C GLY A 236 1.90 22.51 13.17
N THR A 237 1.81 23.82 13.37
CA THR A 237 0.61 24.62 13.08
C THR A 237 0.88 25.59 11.94
N VAL A 238 0.00 25.66 10.96
CA VAL A 238 0.11 26.58 9.82
C VAL A 238 0.06 28.02 10.31
N THR A 239 0.97 28.87 9.83
CA THR A 239 1.00 30.30 10.16
C THR A 239 0.36 31.16 9.08
N GLU A 240 0.02 32.42 9.42
CA GLU A 240 -0.58 33.40 8.50
C GLU A 240 0.31 33.74 7.28
N ARG A 241 1.58 33.37 7.32
CA ARG A 241 2.55 33.63 6.25
C ARG A 241 2.48 32.62 5.11
N THR A 242 1.73 31.53 5.29
CA THR A 242 1.59 30.44 4.31
C THR A 242 0.99 30.92 3.00
N LYS A 243 1.59 30.48 1.89
CA LYS A 243 1.22 30.78 0.51
C LYS A 243 1.05 29.48 -0.29
N GLU A 244 0.52 29.60 -1.50
CA GLU A 244 0.24 28.43 -2.38
C GLU A 244 1.45 27.52 -2.60
N ASN A 245 2.65 28.10 -2.73
CA ASN A 245 3.88 27.37 -3.03
C ASN A 245 4.87 27.29 -1.84
N LEU A 246 4.51 27.86 -0.69
CA LEU A 246 5.41 27.95 0.46
C LEU A 246 4.62 27.87 1.77
N LEU A 247 4.80 26.75 2.47
CA LEU A 247 4.22 26.49 3.78
C LEU A 247 5.11 27.07 4.88
N TYR A 248 4.51 27.85 5.76
CA TYR A 248 5.12 28.29 7.01
C TYR A 248 4.47 27.51 8.16
N LEU A 249 5.27 26.64 8.79
CA LEU A 249 4.82 25.72 9.83
C LEU A 249 5.48 26.08 11.16
N SER A 250 4.70 26.49 12.14
CA SER A 250 5.18 26.72 13.51
C SER A 250 5.33 25.38 14.23
N THR A 251 6.56 25.09 14.66
CA THR A 251 6.96 23.88 15.39
C THR A 251 7.56 24.28 16.73
N ASP A 252 7.80 23.30 17.63
CA ASP A 252 8.46 23.55 18.92
C ASP A 252 9.87 24.13 18.78
N GLY A 253 10.53 23.87 17.64
CA GLY A 253 11.87 24.40 17.30
C GLY A 253 11.86 25.75 16.58
N GLY A 254 10.68 26.35 16.36
CA GLY A 254 10.50 27.60 15.61
C GLY A 254 9.70 27.43 14.32
N GLU A 255 9.65 28.49 13.50
CA GLU A 255 8.95 28.48 12.22
C GLU A 255 9.81 27.83 11.13
N MET A 256 9.29 26.73 10.56
CA MET A 256 9.90 26.03 9.43
C MET A 256 9.23 26.48 8.13
N GLN A 257 10.04 26.64 7.07
CA GLN A 257 9.59 26.96 5.72
C GLN A 257 9.74 25.75 4.82
N LEU A 258 8.65 25.33 4.17
CA LEU A 258 8.62 24.19 3.27
C LEU A 258 8.04 24.56 1.92
N VAL A 259 8.80 24.31 0.87
CA VAL A 259 8.35 24.50 -0.52
C VAL A 259 7.31 23.43 -0.86
N ILE A 260 6.21 23.88 -1.46
CA ILE A 260 5.18 23.01 -2.04
C ILE A 260 5.39 23.01 -3.54
N ASP A 261 5.70 21.86 -4.10
CA ASP A 261 6.03 21.71 -5.51
C ASP A 261 5.12 20.70 -6.22
N ASN A 262 5.48 20.37 -7.46
CA ASN A 262 4.68 19.46 -8.27
C ASN A 262 4.66 18.02 -7.74
N GLY A 263 5.72 17.60 -7.05
CA GLY A 263 5.87 16.30 -6.40
C GLY A 263 5.22 16.21 -5.02
N THR A 264 4.79 17.31 -4.41
CA THR A 264 4.10 17.28 -3.12
C THR A 264 2.73 16.60 -3.22
N ASP A 265 2.51 15.59 -2.36
CA ASP A 265 1.21 14.95 -2.15
C ASP A 265 0.43 15.63 -1.02
N SER A 266 -0.58 16.44 -1.38
CA SER A 266 -1.43 17.17 -0.44
C SER A 266 -2.83 16.59 -0.31
N ARG A 267 -3.11 15.42 -0.87
CA ARG A 267 -4.48 14.84 -0.92
C ARG A 267 -5.06 14.55 0.46
N SER A 268 -4.21 14.36 1.46
CA SER A 268 -4.60 14.12 2.86
C SER A 268 -4.44 15.35 3.75
N GLY A 269 -4.10 16.51 3.18
CA GLY A 269 -3.75 17.73 3.90
C GLY A 269 -3.83 18.93 2.97
N VAL A 270 -5.02 19.14 2.40
CA VAL A 270 -5.22 20.15 1.34
C VAL A 270 -5.46 21.54 1.92
N VAL A 271 -5.89 21.67 3.18
CA VAL A 271 -6.32 22.93 3.79
C VAL A 271 -5.21 23.55 4.63
N LEU A 272 -4.49 24.52 4.04
CA LEU A 272 -3.37 25.24 4.64
C LEU A 272 -3.77 26.63 5.15
N THR A 273 -4.84 26.70 5.92
CA THR A 273 -5.27 27.92 6.61
C THR A 273 -4.62 28.04 7.99
N PRO A 274 -4.40 29.27 8.50
CA PRO A 274 -3.71 29.48 9.76
C PRO A 274 -4.43 28.81 10.93
N GLY A 275 -3.67 28.16 11.83
CA GLY A 275 -4.21 27.45 12.98
C GLY A 275 -4.45 25.95 12.75
N ASN A 276 -4.43 25.48 11.50
CA ASN A 276 -4.54 24.04 11.22
C ASN A 276 -3.27 23.30 11.64
N LYS A 277 -3.46 22.13 12.27
CA LYS A 277 -2.37 21.22 12.61
C LYS A 277 -2.11 20.26 11.46
N LEU A 278 -0.85 20.20 11.05
CA LEU A 278 -0.38 19.38 9.94
C LEU A 278 0.85 18.57 10.33
N THR A 279 0.97 17.40 9.73
CA THR A 279 2.18 16.59 9.70
C THR A 279 2.71 16.60 8.27
N VAL A 280 3.95 17.05 8.09
CA VAL A 280 4.59 17.20 6.80
C VAL A 280 5.80 16.29 6.72
N SER A 281 5.84 15.45 5.70
CA SER A 281 7.06 14.73 5.31
C SER A 281 7.88 15.65 4.42
N CYS A 282 9.12 15.92 4.81
CA CYS A 282 9.98 16.89 4.12
C CYS A 282 11.37 16.36 3.83
N TYR A 283 11.99 16.86 2.78
CA TYR A 283 13.36 16.53 2.40
C TYR A 283 14.13 17.80 2.05
N ARG A 284 15.46 17.70 2.10
CA ARG A 284 16.34 18.80 1.67
C ARG A 284 16.45 18.79 0.15
N GLY A 285 15.95 19.84 -0.49
CA GLY A 285 16.05 20.05 -1.93
C GLY A 285 17.48 20.37 -2.36
N SER A 286 17.72 20.30 -3.67
CA SER A 286 19.01 20.70 -4.27
C SER A 286 19.25 22.21 -4.23
N ASP A 287 18.20 22.99 -3.96
CA ASP A 287 18.17 24.47 -3.95
C ASP A 287 18.36 25.07 -2.55
N ALA A 288 18.85 24.28 -1.59
CA ALA A 288 19.03 24.62 -0.18
C ALA A 288 17.73 24.87 0.61
N TYR A 289 16.55 24.70 0.01
CA TYR A 289 15.27 24.76 0.72
C TYR A 289 14.82 23.37 1.17
N MET A 290 13.91 23.35 2.14
CA MET A 290 13.17 22.14 2.51
C MET A 290 11.94 22.04 1.61
N HIS A 291 11.68 20.86 1.07
CA HIS A 291 10.54 20.57 0.21
C HIS A 291 9.59 19.61 0.91
N ALA A 292 8.29 19.81 0.73
CA ALA A 292 7.27 18.90 1.20
C ALA A 292 7.10 17.73 0.21
N ALA A 293 7.35 16.51 0.67
CA ALA A 293 7.02 15.29 -0.06
C ALA A 293 5.53 14.95 0.08
N SER A 294 5.00 15.06 1.31
CA SER A 294 3.58 14.87 1.58
C SER A 294 3.11 15.74 2.74
N ILE A 295 1.84 16.15 2.68
CA ILE A 295 1.18 16.94 3.71
C ILE A 295 -0.06 16.17 4.15
N VAL A 296 -0.16 15.96 5.46
CA VAL A 296 -1.30 15.30 6.10
C VAL A 296 -1.87 16.26 7.13
N GLY A 297 -3.15 16.57 7.00
CA GLY A 297 -3.88 17.38 7.95
C GLY A 297 -4.69 16.53 8.92
N THR A 298 -5.13 17.17 9.99
CA THR A 298 -5.99 16.55 11.00
C THR A 298 -7.44 16.63 10.55
N LYS A 299 -8.00 15.50 10.10
CA LYS A 299 -9.39 15.38 9.70
C LYS A 299 -10.21 14.81 10.86
N GLU A 300 -11.32 15.46 11.18
CA GLU A 300 -12.30 14.87 12.08
C GLU A 300 -13.21 13.95 11.27
N ASN A 301 -13.40 12.72 11.74
CA ASN A 301 -14.26 11.75 11.07
C ASN A 301 -15.70 12.28 11.04
N ALA A 302 -16.14 12.73 9.87
CA ALA A 302 -17.55 12.88 9.56
C ALA A 302 -18.06 11.50 9.11
N GLY A 303 -19.11 10.98 9.76
CA GLY A 303 -19.74 9.72 9.37
C GLY A 303 -20.26 9.77 7.94
N ALA A 304 -20.42 8.62 7.30
CA ALA A 304 -20.95 8.55 5.94
C ALA A 304 -22.37 9.14 5.89
N VAL A 305 -22.57 10.16 5.04
CA VAL A 305 -23.86 10.83 4.82
C VAL A 305 -24.34 10.53 3.40
N GLU A 306 -25.63 10.27 3.23
CA GLU A 306 -26.22 10.15 1.90
C GLU A 306 -26.32 11.54 1.26
N ILE A 307 -25.74 11.69 0.07
CA ILE A 307 -25.68 12.97 -0.64
C ILE A 307 -26.55 12.91 -1.88
N ASP A 308 -27.48 13.85 -1.98
CA ASP A 308 -28.33 13.99 -3.15
C ASP A 308 -27.54 14.67 -4.29
N LYS A 309 -26.93 13.85 -5.14
CA LYS A 309 -26.16 14.28 -6.32
C LYS A 309 -27.06 14.59 -7.54
N SER A 310 -28.39 14.56 -7.41
CA SER A 310 -29.31 14.77 -8.53
C SER A 310 -29.33 16.20 -9.04
N SER A 311 -28.93 17.18 -8.23
CA SER A 311 -28.89 18.61 -8.57
C SER A 311 -27.76 19.35 -7.84
N PRO A 312 -26.49 19.15 -8.24
CA PRO A 312 -25.37 19.85 -7.62
C PRO A 312 -25.43 21.35 -7.93
N ALA A 313 -25.13 22.17 -6.93
CA ALA A 313 -24.98 23.62 -7.06
C ALA A 313 -23.52 23.99 -7.29
N THR A 314 -23.26 24.99 -8.13
CA THR A 314 -21.91 25.54 -8.32
C THR A 314 -21.79 26.85 -7.55
N VAL A 315 -20.74 26.96 -6.74
CA VAL A 315 -20.44 28.16 -5.95
C VAL A 315 -19.00 28.58 -6.15
N THR A 316 -18.77 29.89 -6.22
CA THR A 316 -17.43 30.49 -6.32
C THR A 316 -17.24 31.46 -5.17
N GLY A 317 -16.09 31.37 -4.51
CA GLY A 317 -15.73 32.26 -3.42
C GLY A 317 -14.25 32.16 -3.06
N THR A 318 -13.86 32.77 -1.95
CA THR A 318 -12.50 32.70 -1.42
C THR A 318 -12.44 31.87 -0.14
N VAL A 319 -11.36 31.12 0.06
CA VAL A 319 -11.15 30.30 1.26
C VAL A 319 -11.02 31.20 2.49
N GLY A 320 -11.91 31.04 3.45
CA GLY A 320 -11.89 31.75 4.73
C GLY A 320 -10.84 31.18 5.68
N LYS A 321 -10.31 32.02 6.57
CA LYS A 321 -9.25 31.68 7.54
C LYS A 321 -9.63 30.54 8.50
N LYS A 322 -10.92 30.32 8.74
CA LYS A 322 -11.45 29.31 9.67
C LYS A 322 -11.58 27.91 9.06
N SER A 323 -11.23 27.74 7.78
CA SER A 323 -11.32 26.46 7.10
C SER A 323 -10.44 25.41 7.77
N THR A 324 -10.90 24.16 7.81
CA THR A 324 -10.19 22.99 8.33
C THR A 324 -10.26 21.87 7.30
N GLU A 325 -9.57 20.75 7.54
CA GLU A 325 -9.66 19.56 6.67
C GLU A 325 -11.07 18.92 6.61
N SER A 326 -11.97 19.34 7.50
CA SER A 326 -13.34 18.80 7.57
C SER A 326 -14.38 19.80 7.07
N LEU A 327 -14.20 21.10 7.37
CA LEU A 327 -15.11 22.17 6.99
C LEU A 327 -14.37 23.26 6.20
N LEU A 328 -14.83 23.53 4.99
CA LEU A 328 -14.45 24.68 4.19
C LEU A 328 -15.40 25.84 4.48
N TYR A 329 -14.84 26.97 4.92
CA TYR A 329 -15.55 28.25 4.99
C TYR A 329 -15.22 29.00 3.71
N LEU A 330 -16.22 29.23 2.87
CA LEU A 330 -16.08 29.88 1.57
C LEU A 330 -16.79 31.22 1.58
N ASP A 331 -16.02 32.31 1.48
CA ASP A 331 -16.55 33.66 1.38
C ASP A 331 -17.06 33.89 -0.05
N THR A 332 -18.38 33.96 -0.20
CA THR A 332 -19.05 34.24 -1.48
C THR A 332 -19.57 35.68 -1.50
N PRO A 333 -19.92 36.24 -2.68
CA PRO A 333 -20.55 37.56 -2.74
C PRO A 333 -21.87 37.68 -1.96
N GLN A 334 -22.52 36.55 -1.65
CA GLN A 334 -23.81 36.48 -0.93
C GLN A 334 -23.64 36.22 0.57
N GLY A 335 -22.42 36.00 1.05
CA GLY A 335 -22.11 35.64 2.44
C GLY A 335 -21.17 34.45 2.55
N GLU A 336 -20.77 34.14 3.78
CA GLU A 336 -19.93 32.98 4.11
C GLU A 336 -20.76 31.70 4.00
N MET A 337 -20.28 30.73 3.22
CA MET A 337 -20.87 29.40 3.07
C MET A 337 -20.00 28.37 3.76
N GLN A 338 -20.61 27.44 4.49
CA GLN A 338 -19.91 26.33 5.15
C GLN A 338 -20.16 25.03 4.38
N LEU A 339 -19.08 24.33 4.02
CA LEU A 339 -19.15 23.08 3.27
C LEU A 339 -18.30 21.98 3.90
N LYS A 340 -18.80 20.76 3.92
CA LYS A 340 -18.02 19.58 4.34
C LYS A 340 -17.12 19.07 3.21
N LEU A 341 -15.92 18.62 3.59
CA LEU A 341 -14.89 18.09 2.68
C LEU A 341 -14.75 16.55 2.75
N ASP A 342 -15.79 15.85 3.19
CA ASP A 342 -15.84 14.40 3.34
C ASP A 342 -16.16 13.64 2.04
N ALA A 343 -16.82 14.29 1.08
CA ALA A 343 -17.29 13.67 -0.18
C ALA A 343 -16.63 14.24 -1.45
N VAL A 344 -15.45 14.84 -1.31
CA VAL A 344 -14.71 15.42 -2.45
C VAL A 344 -14.28 14.31 -3.40
N ASN A 345 -14.79 14.34 -4.63
CA ASN A 345 -14.43 13.45 -5.72
C ASN A 345 -13.15 13.91 -6.42
N SER A 346 -12.99 15.23 -6.63
CA SER A 346 -11.86 15.77 -7.39
C SER A 346 -11.44 17.17 -6.93
N ILE A 347 -10.13 17.45 -6.98
CA ILE A 347 -9.56 18.80 -6.84
C ILE A 347 -8.68 19.06 -8.08
N SER A 348 -8.83 20.22 -8.69
CA SER A 348 -8.13 20.57 -9.93
C SER A 348 -7.66 22.02 -9.91
N ASN A 349 -6.63 22.32 -10.70
CA ASN A 349 -6.05 23.67 -10.83
C ASN A 349 -5.58 24.33 -9.50
N CYS A 350 -5.46 23.55 -8.43
CA CYS A 350 -4.85 23.94 -7.17
C CYS A 350 -4.39 22.68 -6.42
N LYS A 351 -3.31 22.80 -5.65
CA LYS A 351 -2.80 21.71 -4.80
C LYS A 351 -3.24 21.85 -3.35
N VAL A 352 -3.41 23.08 -2.89
CA VAL A 352 -3.67 23.43 -1.50
C VAL A 352 -4.60 24.63 -1.43
N PHE A 353 -5.39 24.71 -0.37
CA PHE A 353 -6.31 25.79 -0.06
C PHE A 353 -5.66 26.68 0.98
N VAL A 354 -5.20 27.85 0.55
CA VAL A 354 -4.70 28.90 1.44
C VAL A 354 -5.76 29.97 1.63
N SER A 355 -5.73 30.66 2.76
CA SER A 355 -6.65 31.76 3.04
C SER A 355 -6.64 32.78 1.89
N GLY A 356 -7.82 33.16 1.42
CA GLY A 356 -8.00 34.10 0.30
C GLY A 356 -7.90 33.46 -1.09
N LYS A 357 -7.55 32.17 -1.22
CA LYS A 357 -7.54 31.48 -2.53
C LYS A 357 -8.95 31.45 -3.10
N LYS A 358 -9.10 31.83 -4.37
CA LYS A 358 -10.37 31.73 -5.07
C LYS A 358 -10.61 30.30 -5.54
N LEU A 359 -11.73 29.72 -5.14
CA LEU A 359 -12.16 28.37 -5.52
C LEU A 359 -13.55 28.43 -6.17
N THR A 360 -13.75 27.58 -7.17
CA THR A 360 -15.07 27.23 -7.70
C THR A 360 -15.32 25.77 -7.36
N LEU A 361 -16.46 25.46 -6.75
CA LEU A 361 -16.78 24.09 -6.38
C LEU A 361 -18.22 23.72 -6.73
N THR A 362 -18.43 22.43 -7.00
CA THR A 362 -19.76 21.83 -7.01
C THR A 362 -20.06 21.29 -5.60
N CYS A 363 -21.27 21.52 -5.12
CA CYS A 363 -21.71 21.02 -3.83
C CYS A 363 -23.13 20.48 -3.91
N ALA A 364 -23.42 19.51 -3.05
CA ALA A 364 -24.73 18.87 -2.96
C ALA A 364 -25.18 18.81 -1.50
N ARG A 365 -26.49 18.73 -1.30
CA ARG A 365 -27.07 18.66 0.04
C ARG A 365 -26.98 17.23 0.57
N GLY A 366 -26.42 17.10 1.77
CA GLY A 366 -26.42 15.84 2.52
C GLY A 366 -27.73 15.65 3.29
N SER A 367 -28.00 14.40 3.67
CA SER A 367 -29.09 14.06 4.60
C SER A 367 -28.92 14.70 5.99
N ASP A 368 -27.74 15.21 6.30
CA ASP A 368 -27.40 15.93 7.53
C ASP A 368 -27.69 17.44 7.47
N ALA A 369 -28.34 17.91 6.39
CA ALA A 369 -28.65 19.30 6.10
C ALA A 369 -27.44 20.22 5.85
N TYR A 370 -26.22 19.69 5.78
CA TYR A 370 -25.03 20.42 5.35
C TYR A 370 -24.84 20.33 3.84
N MET A 371 -24.08 21.29 3.31
CA MET A 371 -23.58 21.21 1.93
C MET A 371 -22.26 20.45 1.93
N HIS A 372 -22.11 19.50 1.02
CA HIS A 372 -20.89 18.72 0.83
C HIS A 372 -20.23 19.13 -0.47
N ALA A 373 -18.93 19.43 -0.43
CA ALA A 373 -18.16 19.70 -1.62
C ALA A 373 -17.90 18.39 -2.39
N LEU A 374 -18.15 18.41 -3.69
CA LEU A 374 -17.99 17.28 -4.59
C LEU A 374 -16.75 17.48 -5.47
N ASP A 375 -16.72 18.53 -6.28
CA ASP A 375 -15.58 18.83 -7.15
C ASP A 375 -15.09 20.25 -6.87
N ILE A 376 -13.78 20.44 -6.79
CA ILE A 376 -13.16 21.72 -6.46
C ILE A 376 -12.18 22.12 -7.56
N VAL A 377 -12.26 23.37 -8.01
CA VAL A 377 -11.40 23.96 -9.04
C VAL A 377 -10.78 25.23 -8.48
N GLY A 378 -9.45 25.28 -8.44
CA GLY A 378 -8.72 26.50 -8.13
C GLY A 378 -8.82 27.50 -9.28
N ASN A 379 -8.94 28.80 -8.97
CA ASN A 379 -8.90 29.86 -9.96
C ASN A 379 -7.62 30.71 -9.86
#